data_AF-A0A1G0AGR3-F1
#
_entry.id   AF-A0A1G0AGR3-F1
#
_cell.length_a   1.000
_cell.length_b   1.000
_cell.length_c   1.000
_cell.angle_alpha   90.00
_cell.angle_beta   90.00
_cell.angle_gamma   90.00
#
_symmetry.space_group_name_H-M   'P 1'
#
loop_
_entity.id
_entity.type
_entity.pdbx_description
1 polymer ?
#
loop_
_entity_poly.entity_id
_entity_poly.type
_entity_poly.pdbx_seq_one_letter_code
_entity_poly.pdbx_strand_id
1 'polypeptide(L)'
;MLQQAVAGILAASGWSVTSEGAIVLGTRDGAELILAFLRRGEATAFLEAREGSSATLAAVLLEETSPDEAEALEAAGVACYSREEAEEAVLAAWLGRGGTSELARFLARD
;
A
#
# COMPACT_ATOMS: atom_id res chain seq x y z
N MET A 1 -6.50 -10.54 6.61
CA MET A 1 -5.32 -10.64 7.51
C MET A 1 -4.14 -9.82 7.01
N LEU A 2 -3.78 -9.90 5.72
CA LEU A 2 -2.67 -9.14 5.15
C LEU A 2 -2.74 -7.63 5.45
N GLN A 3 -3.88 -6.98 5.22
CA GLN A 3 -4.09 -5.56 5.55
C GLN A 3 -3.77 -5.21 7.01
N GLN A 4 -4.24 -6.02 7.96
CA GLN A 4 -3.97 -5.81 9.38
C GLN A 4 -2.48 -5.98 9.71
N ALA A 5 -1.81 -6.92 9.06
CA ALA A 5 -0.38 -7.12 9.24
C ALA A 5 0.44 -5.94 8.71
N VAL A 6 0.09 -5.43 7.51
CA VAL A 6 0.72 -4.22 6.95
C VAL A 6 0.47 -3.00 7.83
N ALA A 7 -0.77 -2.79 8.29
CA ALA A 7 -1.09 -1.71 9.22
C ALA A 7 -0.31 -1.81 10.54
N GLY A 8 -0.16 -3.03 11.08
CA GLY A 8 0.64 -3.27 12.28
C GLY A 8 2.13 -2.98 12.09
N ILE A 9 2.68 -3.29 10.92
CA ILE A 9 4.08 -2.97 10.58
C ILE A 9 4.27 -1.47 10.45
N LEU A 10 3.40 -0.77 9.73
CA LEU A 10 3.44 0.70 9.64
C LEU A 10 3.42 1.33 11.03
N ALA A 11 2.52 0.87 11.90
CA ALA A 11 2.43 1.35 13.28
C ALA A 11 3.72 1.07 14.08
N ALA A 12 4.32 -0.12 13.91
CA ALA A 12 5.59 -0.46 14.53
C ALA A 12 6.76 0.40 14.00
N SER A 13 6.69 0.85 12.75
CA SER A 13 7.63 1.77 12.10
C SER A 13 7.35 3.26 12.41
N GLY A 14 6.51 3.55 13.41
CA GLY A 14 6.26 4.92 13.90
C GLY A 14 5.16 5.69 13.17
N TRP A 15 4.40 5.06 12.27
CA TRP A 15 3.24 5.70 11.64
C TRP A 15 2.03 5.69 12.57
N SER A 16 1.24 6.76 12.55
CA SER A 16 -0.13 6.74 13.06
C SER A 16 -1.04 6.17 11.98
N VAL A 17 -1.67 5.03 12.25
CA VAL A 17 -2.38 4.23 11.24
C VAL A 17 -3.85 4.06 11.59
N THR A 18 -4.71 4.25 10.59
CA THR A 18 -6.14 3.91 10.65
C THR A 18 -6.54 3.10 9.43
N SER A 19 -7.44 2.13 9.61
CA SER A 19 -7.95 1.31 8.50
C SER A 19 -9.43 1.60 8.26
N GLU A 20 -9.79 1.87 7.02
CA GLU A 20 -11.18 2.09 6.58
C GLU A 20 -11.47 1.23 5.35
N GLY A 21 -12.37 0.26 5.49
CA GLY A 21 -12.66 -0.70 4.42
C GLY A 21 -11.38 -1.40 3.93
N ALA A 22 -11.10 -1.31 2.63
CA ALA A 22 -9.91 -1.87 1.99
C ALA A 22 -8.70 -0.91 1.98
N ILE A 23 -8.75 0.19 2.73
CA ILE A 23 -7.69 1.21 2.78
C ILE A 23 -7.01 1.22 4.14
N VAL A 24 -5.71 1.45 4.12
CA VAL A 24 -4.87 1.79 5.27
C VAL A 24 -4.37 3.22 5.06
N LEU A 25 -4.72 4.10 5.99
CA LEU A 25 -4.27 5.47 6.05
C LEU A 25 -3.15 5.57 7.07
N GLY A 26 -2.02 6.15 6.69
CA GLY A 26 -0.87 6.37 7.54
C GLY A 26 -0.49 7.85 7.58
N THR A 27 -0.11 8.35 8.75
CA THR A 27 0.53 9.67 8.89
C THR A 27 1.81 9.56 9.71
N ARG A 28 2.88 10.23 9.27
CA ARG A 28 4.16 10.32 9.99
C ARG A 28 4.90 11.60 9.60
N ASP A 29 5.29 12.41 10.59
CA ASP A 29 6.10 13.63 10.38
C ASP A 29 5.57 14.59 9.29
N GLY A 30 4.25 14.72 9.18
CA GLY A 30 3.59 15.55 8.16
C GLY A 30 3.46 14.91 6.78
N ALA A 31 3.98 13.69 6.58
CA ALA A 31 3.72 12.87 5.41
C ALA A 31 2.43 12.05 5.60
N GLU A 32 1.69 11.91 4.51
CA GLU A 32 0.46 11.10 4.44
C GLU A 32 0.65 9.95 3.46
N LEU A 33 0.15 8.78 3.83
CA LEU A 33 0.15 7.56 3.04
C LEU A 33 -1.27 7.03 2.93
N ILE A 34 -1.69 6.69 1.71
CA ILE A 34 -2.91 5.95 1.44
C ILE A 34 -2.53 4.66 0.71
N LEU A 35 -2.68 3.54 1.40
CA LEU A 35 -2.42 2.20 0.86
C LEU A 35 -3.75 1.47 0.67
N ALA A 36 -4.13 1.18 -0.57
CA ALA A 36 -5.33 0.42 -0.88
C ALA A 36 -5.03 -1.06 -1.16
N PHE A 37 -5.96 -1.94 -0.82
CA PHE A 37 -5.94 -3.36 -1.19
C PHE A 37 -6.99 -3.58 -2.27
N LEU A 38 -6.54 -3.58 -3.53
CA LEU A 38 -7.42 -3.51 -4.69
C LEU A 38 -7.65 -4.89 -5.31
N ARG A 39 -8.90 -5.17 -5.68
CA ARG A 39 -9.27 -6.22 -6.65
C ARG A 39 -9.40 -5.64 -8.04
N ARG A 40 -9.48 -6.53 -9.03
CA ARG A 40 -9.76 -6.14 -10.41
C ARG A 40 -11.08 -5.38 -10.51
N GLY A 41 -11.07 -4.25 -11.20
CA GLY A 41 -12.20 -3.33 -11.36
C GLY A 41 -12.29 -2.23 -10.30
N GLU A 42 -11.43 -2.23 -9.27
CA GLU A 42 -11.48 -1.25 -8.17
C GLU A 42 -10.51 -0.07 -8.38
N ALA A 43 -9.57 -0.14 -9.32
CA ALA A 43 -8.52 0.86 -9.48
C ALA A 43 -9.07 2.25 -9.82
N THR A 44 -10.01 2.33 -10.77
CA THR A 44 -10.60 3.62 -11.20
C THR A 44 -11.33 4.31 -10.05
N ALA A 45 -12.17 3.58 -9.31
CA ALA A 45 -12.89 4.13 -8.17
C ALA A 45 -11.95 4.59 -7.05
N PHE A 46 -10.85 3.86 -6.83
CA PHE A 46 -9.81 4.27 -5.89
C PHE A 46 -9.14 5.59 -6.30
N LEU A 47 -8.79 5.74 -7.58
CA LEU A 47 -8.17 6.95 -8.10
C LEU A 47 -9.10 8.16 -8.05
N GLU A 48 -10.35 8.00 -8.50
CA GLU A 48 -11.37 9.06 -8.46
C GLU A 48 -11.61 9.57 -7.03
N ALA A 49 -11.66 8.67 -6.05
CA ALA A 49 -11.83 9.05 -4.64
C ALA A 49 -10.63 9.83 -4.08
N ARG A 50 -9.49 9.87 -4.78
CA ARG A 50 -8.23 10.47 -4.33
C ARG A 50 -7.70 11.53 -5.28
N GLU A 51 -8.54 11.98 -6.22
CA GLU A 51 -8.23 13.12 -7.08
C GLU A 51 -7.91 14.36 -6.22
N GLY A 52 -6.73 14.96 -6.44
CA GLY A 52 -6.27 16.12 -5.69
C GLY A 52 -5.69 15.83 -4.30
N SER A 53 -5.59 14.57 -3.88
CA SER A 53 -4.88 14.19 -2.66
C SER A 53 -3.38 14.49 -2.78
N SER A 54 -2.78 15.07 -1.74
CA SER A 54 -1.33 15.23 -1.63
C SER A 54 -0.62 14.02 -1.02
N ALA A 55 -1.38 13.00 -0.59
CA ALA A 55 -0.82 11.82 0.04
C ALA A 55 -0.03 10.95 -0.95
N THR A 56 0.99 10.26 -0.45
CA THR A 56 1.65 9.19 -1.20
C THR A 56 0.64 8.05 -1.40
N LEU A 57 0.41 7.66 -2.66
CA LEU A 57 -0.52 6.59 -3.00
C LEU A 57 0.22 5.29 -3.25
N ALA A 58 -0.28 4.21 -2.67
CA ALA A 58 0.19 2.87 -2.91
C ALA A 58 -0.99 1.89 -3.01
N ALA A 59 -0.78 0.78 -3.71
CA ALA A 59 -1.78 -0.27 -3.86
C ALA A 59 -1.15 -1.66 -3.72
N VAL A 60 -1.81 -2.54 -2.98
CA VAL A 60 -1.59 -4.00 -3.03
C VAL A 60 -2.66 -4.60 -3.93
N LEU A 61 -2.24 -5.15 -5.07
CA LEU A 61 -3.10 -5.82 -6.04
C LEU A 61 -3.37 -7.25 -5.57
N LEU A 62 -4.60 -7.52 -5.14
CA LEU A 62 -5.05 -8.82 -4.66
C LEU A 62 -5.31 -9.82 -5.79
N GLU A 63 -5.55 -9.29 -6.99
CA GLU A 63 -5.84 -10.00 -8.24
C GLU A 63 -5.14 -9.28 -9.40
N GLU A 64 -4.99 -9.98 -10.54
CA GLU A 64 -4.42 -9.38 -11.75
C GLU A 64 -5.35 -8.30 -12.32
N THR A 65 -4.86 -7.06 -12.31
CA THR A 65 -5.54 -5.89 -12.88
C THR A 65 -5.66 -5.99 -14.40
N SER A 66 -6.65 -5.32 -14.98
CA SER A 66 -6.65 -5.16 -16.45
C SER A 66 -5.48 -4.26 -16.90
N PRO A 67 -5.09 -4.31 -18.18
CA PRO A 67 -4.10 -3.37 -18.74
C PRO A 67 -4.49 -1.91 -18.52
N ASP A 68 -5.77 -1.56 -18.71
CA ASP A 68 -6.29 -0.21 -18.52
C ASP A 68 -6.17 0.25 -17.05
N GLU A 69 -6.42 -0.65 -16.10
CA GLU A 69 -6.25 -0.35 -14.67
C GLU A 69 -4.78 -0.16 -14.30
N ALA A 70 -3.89 -0.99 -14.84
CA ALA A 70 -2.46 -0.87 -14.62
C ALA A 70 -1.93 0.47 -15.16
N GLU A 71 -2.32 0.85 -16.38
CA GLU A 71 -1.96 2.13 -16.99
C GLU A 71 -2.50 3.32 -16.18
N ALA A 72 -3.73 3.24 -15.68
CA ALA A 72 -4.32 4.30 -14.86
C ALA A 72 -3.57 4.49 -13.53
N LEU A 73 -3.22 3.39 -12.84
CA LEU A 73 -2.46 3.43 -11.59
C LEU A 73 -1.05 3.98 -11.80
N GLU A 74 -0.39 3.58 -12.89
CA GLU A 74 0.94 4.08 -13.26
C GLU A 74 0.90 5.58 -13.60
N ALA A 75 -0.07 6.02 -14.41
CA ALA A 75 -0.25 7.42 -14.78
C ALA A 75 -0.53 8.32 -13.57
N ALA A 76 -1.22 7.79 -12.55
CA ALA A 76 -1.48 8.47 -11.29
C ALA A 76 -0.29 8.41 -10.29
N GLY A 77 0.80 7.74 -10.64
CA GLY A 77 1.99 7.61 -9.78
C GLY A 77 1.77 6.72 -8.55
N VAL A 78 0.82 5.78 -8.60
CA VAL A 78 0.55 4.85 -7.51
C VAL A 78 1.62 3.76 -7.49
N ALA A 79 2.27 3.58 -6.33
CA ALA A 79 3.18 2.45 -6.15
C ALA A 79 2.38 1.14 -6.01
N CYS A 80 2.50 0.25 -7.00
CA CYS A 80 1.76 -1.00 -7.05
C CYS A 80 2.63 -2.17 -6.59
N TYR A 81 2.05 -3.03 -5.76
CA TYR A 81 2.67 -4.24 -5.25
C TYR A 81 1.73 -5.42 -5.43
N SER A 82 2.25 -6.57 -5.81
CA SER A 82 1.48 -7.81 -5.80
C SER A 82 1.16 -8.23 -4.37
N ARG A 83 0.12 -9.07 -4.23
CA ARG A 83 -0.17 -9.74 -2.97
C ARG A 83 1.03 -10.52 -2.42
N GLU A 84 1.78 -11.20 -3.29
CA GLU A 84 2.95 -12.00 -2.90
C GLU A 84 4.06 -11.11 -2.32
N GLU A 85 4.38 -9.99 -2.97
CA GLU A 85 5.37 -9.04 -2.47
C GLU A 85 4.99 -8.43 -1.11
N ALA A 86 3.69 -8.23 -0.88
CA ALA A 86 3.16 -7.76 0.39
C ALA A 86 3.23 -8.83 1.48
N GLU A 87 2.90 -10.07 1.17
CA GLU A 87 3.04 -11.19 2.11
C GLU A 87 4.52 -11.41 2.47
N GLU A 88 5.44 -11.32 1.51
CA GLU A 88 6.88 -11.36 1.73
C GLU A 88 7.38 -10.20 2.59
N ALA A 89 6.91 -8.98 2.33
CA ALA A 89 7.29 -7.80 3.12
C ALA A 89 6.87 -7.96 4.59
N VAL A 90 5.66 -8.46 4.81
CA VAL A 90 5.14 -8.74 6.15
C VAL A 90 5.98 -9.78 6.87
N LEU A 91 6.25 -10.91 6.20
CA LEU A 91 7.06 -11.99 6.76
C LEU A 91 8.47 -11.50 7.11
N ALA A 92 9.10 -10.72 6.22
CA ALA A 92 10.42 -10.18 6.47
C ALA A 92 10.45 -9.25 7.69
N ALA A 93 9.47 -8.34 7.79
CA ALA A 93 9.34 -7.43 8.93
C ALA A 93 9.16 -8.17 10.25
N TRP A 94 8.30 -9.19 10.30
CA TRP A 94 8.10 -10.00 11.51
C TRP A 94 9.33 -10.80 11.93
N LEU A 95 10.15 -11.24 10.97
CA LEU A 95 11.38 -11.96 11.24
C LEU A 95 12.56 -11.03 11.61
N GLY A 96 12.34 -9.71 11.66
CA GLY A 96 13.40 -8.73 11.89
C GLY A 96 14.47 -8.75 10.79
N ARG A 97 14.11 -9.22 9.59
CA ARG A 97 15.01 -9.27 8.44
C ARG A 97 14.67 -8.09 7.53
N GLY A 98 15.70 -7.42 7.01
CA GLY A 98 15.51 -6.43 5.95
C GLY A 98 14.91 -7.13 4.74
N GLY A 99 13.60 -6.95 4.51
CA GLY A 99 12.91 -7.59 3.40
C GLY A 99 13.47 -7.16 2.06
N THR A 100 13.46 -8.07 1.09
CA THR A 100 14.01 -7.83 -0.24
C THR A 100 13.02 -7.19 -1.20
N SER A 101 11.71 -7.27 -0.92
CA SER A 101 10.66 -6.67 -1.77
C SER A 101 10.66 -5.14 -1.67
N GLU A 102 10.22 -4.47 -2.74
CA GLU A 102 10.13 -3.02 -2.77
C GLU A 102 9.16 -2.49 -1.71
N LEU A 103 8.08 -3.23 -1.43
CA LEU A 103 7.17 -2.90 -0.34
C LEU A 103 7.85 -2.99 1.03
N ALA A 104 8.74 -3.96 1.27
CA ALA A 104 9.50 -4.02 2.52
C ALA A 104 10.39 -2.77 2.69
N ARG A 105 11.04 -2.33 1.61
CA ARG A 105 11.83 -1.08 1.61
C ARG A 105 10.97 0.16 1.79
N PHE A 106 9.78 0.17 1.21
CA PHE A 106 8.81 1.24 1.37
C PHE A 106 8.31 1.35 2.81
N LEU A 107 7.94 0.22 3.42
CA LEU A 107 7.49 0.13 4.82
C LEU A 107 8.61 0.40 5.84
N ALA A 108 9.87 0.19 5.45
CA ALA A 108 11.05 0.39 6.29
C ALA A 108 11.75 1.73 6.08
N ARG A 109 11.30 2.58 5.15
CA ARG A 109 11.91 3.90 4.93
C ARG A 109 11.64 4.81 6.13
N ASP A 110 12.72 5.35 6.70
CA ASP A 110 12.79 6.43 7.71
C ASP A 110 12.32 7.78 7.14
#